data_AF-A0A537S1F6-F1
#
_entry.id   AF-A0A537S1F6-F1
#
_cell.length_a   1.000
_cell.length_b   1.000
_cell.length_c   1.000
_cell.angle_alpha   90.00
_cell.angle_beta   90.00
_cell.angle_gamma   90.00
#
_symmetry.space_group_name_H-M   'P 1'
#
loop_
_entity.id
_entity.type
_entity.pdbx_description
1 polymer ?
#
loop_
_entity_poly.entity_id
_entity_poly.type
_entity_poly.pdbx_seq_one_letter_code
_entity_poly.pdbx_strand_id
1 'polypeptide(L)'
;MRGLLSSTVVAIVSTLAPALANDEQDCFQGKEPRVRIAGCSKIIQRNPNDAVVHHNRAVAFGLAGDIESAIADYTKAIEIEPNNPTAYENRGRAYASKGDFTHAVADETKASELTAKATAQTIATTPKKPKKTTTSKATKNVDKKTANSSWWSWLWGSDAK
;
A
#
# COMPACT_ATOMS: atom_id res chain seq x y z
N MET A 1 -37.02 -25.16 47.57
CA MET A 1 -35.69 -24.58 47.86
C MET A 1 -34.64 -25.48 47.24
N ARG A 2 -33.98 -25.05 46.16
CA ARG A 2 -32.86 -25.75 45.53
C ARG A 2 -31.72 -24.75 45.43
N GLY A 3 -30.72 -24.91 46.30
CA GLY A 3 -29.42 -24.28 46.11
C GLY A 3 -28.62 -25.07 45.09
N LEU A 4 -28.00 -24.38 44.14
CA LEU A 4 -26.96 -24.90 43.28
C LEU A 4 -25.83 -23.88 43.23
N LEU A 5 -24.65 -24.41 43.47
CA LEU A 5 -23.37 -23.77 43.67
C LEU A 5 -22.84 -23.15 42.36
N SER A 6 -21.90 -22.22 42.54
CA SER A 6 -20.65 -22.16 41.77
C SER A 6 -20.75 -22.07 40.24
N SER A 7 -20.46 -20.89 39.71
CA SER A 7 -19.77 -20.80 38.42
C SER A 7 -19.01 -19.48 38.27
N THR A 8 -17.70 -19.64 38.03
CA THR A 8 -16.84 -18.81 37.17
C THR A 8 -16.63 -17.36 37.63
N VAL A 9 -15.50 -16.93 38.19
CA VAL A 9 -14.11 -17.08 37.70
C VAL A 9 -14.06 -17.19 36.19
N VAL A 10 -14.33 -16.10 35.46
CA VAL A 10 -13.55 -15.65 34.29
C VAL A 10 -13.80 -14.14 34.12
N ALA A 11 -13.13 -13.33 34.93
CA ALA A 11 -12.92 -11.91 34.61
C ALA A 11 -11.42 -11.63 34.64
N ILE A 12 -10.68 -12.36 33.81
CA ILE A 12 -9.35 -11.95 33.37
C ILE A 12 -9.45 -11.86 31.85
N VAL A 13 -10.14 -10.83 31.36
CA VAL A 13 -9.85 -10.32 30.02
C VAL A 13 -8.46 -9.70 30.15
N SER A 14 -7.47 -10.40 29.61
CA SER A 14 -6.07 -10.00 29.56
C SER A 14 -5.90 -8.52 29.19
N THR A 15 -5.64 -7.67 30.18
CA THR A 15 -5.36 -6.23 29.98
C THR A 15 -3.89 -5.95 29.66
N LEU A 16 -3.10 -6.94 29.23
CA LEU A 16 -1.70 -6.72 28.83
C LEU A 16 -1.53 -6.14 27.41
N ALA A 17 -2.59 -6.11 26.59
CA ALA A 17 -2.53 -5.65 25.21
C ALA A 17 -2.59 -4.12 24.94
N PRO A 18 -3.04 -3.22 25.83
CA PRO A 18 -3.24 -1.81 25.46
C PRO A 18 -1.91 -1.11 25.19
N ALA A 19 -0.86 -1.37 25.98
CA ALA A 19 0.43 -0.70 25.80
C ALA A 19 1.06 -0.98 24.41
N LEU A 20 0.90 -2.19 23.88
CA LEU A 20 1.40 -2.54 22.53
C LEU A 20 0.59 -1.83 21.44
N ALA A 21 -0.74 -1.76 21.59
CA ALA A 21 -1.63 -1.07 20.65
C ALA A 21 -1.37 0.45 20.64
N ASN A 22 -1.04 1.04 21.78
CA ASN A 22 -0.66 2.45 21.89
C ASN A 22 0.65 2.76 21.15
N ASP A 23 1.66 1.88 21.22
CA ASP A 23 2.94 2.11 20.56
C ASP A 23 2.82 2.11 19.02
N GLU A 24 1.99 1.21 18.47
CA GLU A 24 1.69 1.15 17.04
C GLU A 24 0.89 2.38 16.59
N GLN A 25 -0.15 2.74 17.33
CA GLN A 25 -0.90 3.97 17.10
C GLN A 25 0.02 5.20 17.11
N ASP A 26 0.94 5.30 18.07
CA ASP A 26 1.88 6.41 18.17
C ASP A 26 2.85 6.45 16.98
N CYS A 27 3.38 5.29 16.55
CA CYS A 27 4.32 5.23 15.43
C CYS A 27 3.69 5.54 14.06
N PHE A 28 2.47 5.05 13.80
CA PHE A 28 1.84 5.18 12.48
C PHE A 28 0.87 6.36 12.38
N GLN A 29 0.24 6.74 13.50
CA GLN A 29 -0.81 7.77 13.54
C GLN A 29 -0.46 8.95 14.45
N GLY A 30 0.63 8.88 15.22
CA GLY A 30 1.07 9.98 16.07
C GLY A 30 1.35 11.24 15.25
N LYS A 31 0.65 12.34 15.56
CA LYS A 31 0.79 13.62 14.84
C LYS A 31 2.06 14.36 15.25
N GLU A 32 2.37 14.32 16.54
CA GLU A 32 3.53 15.00 17.11
C GLU A 32 4.81 14.19 16.85
N PRO A 33 5.90 14.82 16.36
CA PRO A 33 7.16 14.12 16.07
C PRO A 33 7.69 13.33 17.26
N ARG A 34 7.64 13.90 18.48
CA ARG A 34 8.15 13.24 19.69
C ARG A 34 7.37 11.97 20.03
N VAL A 35 6.04 12.00 19.86
CA VAL A 35 5.17 10.83 20.10
C VAL A 35 5.50 9.74 19.09
N ARG A 36 5.61 10.10 17.81
CA ARG A 36 5.97 9.16 16.75
C ARG A 36 7.33 8.52 16.97
N ILE A 37 8.35 9.31 17.33
CA ILE A 37 9.70 8.81 17.65
C ILE A 37 9.66 7.79 18.79
N ALA A 38 8.93 8.11 19.87
CA ALA A 38 8.82 7.23 21.02
C ALA A 38 8.09 5.91 20.68
N GLY A 39 6.95 5.99 19.98
CA GLY A 39 6.19 4.83 19.53
C GLY A 39 7.01 3.90 18.64
N CYS A 40 7.62 4.44 17.58
CA CYS A 40 8.43 3.65 16.67
C CYS A 40 9.68 3.06 17.36
N SER A 41 10.31 3.78 18.29
CA SER A 41 11.47 3.27 19.02
C SER A 41 11.16 2.05 19.88
N LYS A 42 9.98 2.01 20.53
CA LYS A 42 9.53 0.82 21.27
C LYS A 42 9.25 -0.35 20.36
N ILE A 43 8.71 -0.11 19.15
CA ILE A 43 8.50 -1.16 18.16
C ILE A 43 9.85 -1.72 17.69
N ILE A 44 10.82 -0.85 17.38
CA ILE A 44 12.17 -1.25 16.96
C ILE A 44 12.90 -2.08 18.02
N GLN A 45 12.71 -1.78 19.31
CA GLN A 45 13.27 -2.59 20.40
C GLN A 45 12.76 -4.04 20.38
N ARG A 46 11.52 -4.27 19.93
CA ARG A 46 10.89 -5.59 19.85
C ARG A 46 11.15 -6.27 18.51
N ASN A 47 11.12 -5.49 17.42
CA ASN A 47 11.37 -5.94 16.06
C ASN A 47 12.28 -4.93 15.34
N PRO A 48 13.62 -5.14 15.35
CA PRO A 48 14.56 -4.19 14.78
C PRO A 48 14.62 -4.23 13.24
N ASN A 49 14.01 -5.22 12.60
CA ASN A 49 14.10 -5.46 11.16
C ASN A 49 12.81 -5.08 10.42
N ASP A 50 12.13 -4.03 10.88
CA ASP A 50 10.94 -3.48 10.22
C ASP A 50 11.30 -2.18 9.48
N ALA A 51 11.41 -2.27 8.16
CA ALA A 51 11.78 -1.13 7.31
C ALA A 51 10.78 0.02 7.42
N VAL A 52 9.49 -0.28 7.55
CA VAL A 52 8.42 0.72 7.62
C VAL A 52 8.51 1.50 8.92
N VAL A 53 8.81 0.83 10.02
CA VAL A 53 8.95 1.48 11.33
C VAL A 53 10.18 2.39 11.37
N HIS A 54 11.32 1.95 10.83
CA HIS A 54 12.50 2.82 10.65
C HIS A 54 12.17 4.03 9.77
N HIS A 55 11.51 3.81 8.64
CA HIS A 55 11.08 4.89 7.75
C HIS A 55 10.18 5.91 8.46
N ASN A 56 9.18 5.46 9.21
CA ASN A 56 8.26 6.35 9.94
C ASN A 56 8.96 7.14 11.05
N ARG A 57 9.92 6.51 11.74
CA ARG A 57 10.74 7.19 12.74
C ARG A 57 11.66 8.23 12.09
N ALA A 58 12.24 7.92 10.93
CA ALA A 58 13.04 8.86 10.15
C ALA A 58 12.23 10.10 9.74
N VAL A 59 11.01 9.92 9.26
CA VAL A 59 10.09 11.03 8.94
C VAL A 59 9.86 11.90 10.18
N ALA A 60 9.64 11.29 11.34
CA ALA A 60 9.43 12.01 12.59
C ALA A 60 10.68 12.80 13.01
N PHE A 61 11.87 12.23 12.89
CA PHE A 61 13.13 12.94 13.14
C PHE A 61 13.32 14.14 12.20
N GLY A 62 13.01 13.97 10.91
CA GLY A 62 13.03 15.06 9.94
C GLY A 62 12.08 16.21 10.31
N LEU A 63 10.86 15.89 10.75
CA LEU A 63 9.89 16.88 11.24
C LEU A 63 10.34 17.56 12.54
N ALA A 64 11.12 16.87 13.38
CA ALA A 64 11.71 17.43 14.58
C ALA A 64 12.99 18.25 14.32
N GLY A 65 13.49 18.27 13.07
CA GLY A 65 14.73 18.94 12.67
C GLY A 65 16.01 18.14 12.94
N ASP A 66 15.89 16.89 13.41
CA ASP A 66 17.04 15.98 13.61
C ASP A 66 17.32 15.22 12.31
N ILE A 67 17.99 15.91 11.38
CA ILE A 67 18.24 15.39 10.03
C ILE A 67 19.21 14.21 10.05
N GLU A 68 20.19 14.19 10.95
CA GLU A 68 21.17 13.09 11.03
C GLU A 68 20.50 11.78 11.48
N SER A 69 19.64 11.84 12.52
CA SER A 69 18.87 10.66 12.95
C SER A 69 17.91 10.19 11.87
N ALA A 70 17.30 11.12 11.10
CA ALA A 70 16.46 10.76 9.96
C ALA A 70 17.23 10.00 8.88
N ILE A 71 18.43 10.47 8.51
CA ILE A 71 19.29 9.80 7.52
C ILE A 71 19.68 8.40 8.00
N ALA A 72 20.03 8.24 9.28
CA ALA A 72 20.39 6.96 9.86
C ALA A 72 19.24 5.95 9.75
N ASP A 73 18.03 6.35 10.14
CA ASP A 73 16.85 5.48 10.08
C ASP A 73 16.42 5.18 8.64
N TYR A 74 16.47 6.15 7.71
CA TYR A 74 16.22 5.85 6.31
C TYR A 74 17.25 4.88 5.73
N THR A 75 18.52 5.03 6.13
CA THR A 75 19.58 4.09 5.74
C THR A 75 19.26 2.69 6.25
N LYS A 76 18.79 2.56 7.50
CA LYS A 76 18.38 1.26 8.03
C LYS A 76 17.17 0.68 7.30
N ALA A 77 16.18 1.49 6.97
CA ALA A 77 15.04 1.06 6.15
C ALA A 77 15.48 0.56 4.76
N ILE A 78 16.44 1.24 4.12
CA ILE A 78 17.02 0.84 2.82
C ILE A 78 17.84 -0.45 2.93
N GLU A 79 18.59 -0.66 4.02
CA GLU A 79 19.32 -1.92 4.26
C GLU A 79 18.36 -3.12 4.35
N ILE A 80 17.19 -2.93 4.95
CA ILE A 80 16.16 -3.97 5.11
C ILE A 80 15.39 -4.17 3.80
N GLU A 81 14.95 -3.07 3.16
CA GLU A 81 14.20 -3.08 1.91
C GLU A 81 14.90 -2.24 0.82
N PRO A 82 15.90 -2.81 0.12
CA PRO A 82 16.72 -2.07 -0.84
C PRO A 82 15.99 -1.67 -2.13
N ASN A 83 14.78 -2.20 -2.34
CA ASN A 83 13.95 -1.92 -3.52
C ASN A 83 12.80 -0.93 -3.23
N ASN A 84 12.87 -0.20 -2.11
CA ASN A 84 11.86 0.79 -1.74
C ASN A 84 12.27 2.20 -2.26
N PRO A 85 11.72 2.69 -3.39
CA PRO A 85 12.10 3.99 -3.94
C PRO A 85 11.79 5.15 -2.99
N THR A 86 10.69 5.09 -2.24
CA THR A 86 10.29 6.14 -1.30
C THR A 86 11.29 6.32 -0.16
N ALA A 87 11.96 5.25 0.27
CA ALA A 87 13.01 5.37 1.28
C ALA A 87 14.23 6.15 0.76
N TYR A 88 14.63 5.93 -0.50
CA TYR A 88 15.70 6.70 -1.14
C TYR A 88 15.30 8.16 -1.35
N GLU A 89 14.12 8.44 -1.90
CA GLU A 89 13.63 9.82 -2.08
C GLU A 89 13.65 10.60 -0.76
N ASN A 90 13.15 10.00 0.32
CA ASN A 90 13.06 10.68 1.60
C ASN A 90 14.46 10.90 2.23
N ARG A 91 15.39 9.96 2.06
CA ARG A 91 16.78 10.15 2.49
C ARG A 91 17.49 11.21 1.65
N GLY A 92 17.25 11.24 0.34
CA GLY A 92 17.76 12.26 -0.56
C GLY A 92 17.30 13.66 -0.17
N ARG A 93 16.03 13.82 0.20
CA ARG A 93 15.51 15.10 0.75
C ARG A 93 16.15 15.47 2.09
N ALA A 94 16.43 14.49 2.95
CA ALA A 94 17.14 14.73 4.21
C ALA A 94 18.58 15.21 3.94
N TYR A 95 19.32 14.57 3.03
CA TYR A 95 20.65 15.01 2.58
C TYR A 95 20.62 16.43 1.98
N ALA A 96 19.66 16.73 1.11
CA ALA A 96 19.49 18.06 0.54
C ALA A 96 19.24 19.13 1.62
N SER A 97 18.47 18.80 2.67
CA SER A 97 18.16 19.71 3.77
C SER A 97 19.39 20.09 4.60
N LYS A 98 20.42 19.24 4.65
CA LYS A 98 21.73 19.54 5.27
C LYS A 98 22.78 20.06 4.28
N GLY A 99 22.41 20.29 3.02
CA GLY A 99 23.30 20.80 1.97
C GLY A 99 24.18 19.75 1.29
N ASP A 100 23.96 18.47 1.55
CA ASP A 100 24.69 17.37 0.90
C ASP A 100 24.01 16.96 -0.41
N PHE A 101 24.21 17.79 -1.44
CA PHE A 101 23.58 17.57 -2.74
C PHE A 101 24.16 16.36 -3.48
N THR A 102 25.40 15.96 -3.17
CA THR A 102 26.02 14.78 -3.79
C THR A 102 25.26 13.51 -3.43
N HIS A 103 25.00 13.29 -2.13
CA HIS A 103 24.23 12.13 -1.70
C HIS A 103 22.75 12.25 -2.07
N ALA A 104 22.19 13.47 -2.05
CA ALA A 104 20.81 13.68 -2.48
C ALA A 104 20.56 13.26 -3.94
N VAL A 105 21.42 13.68 -4.87
CA VAL A 105 21.29 13.32 -6.29
C VAL A 105 21.49 11.82 -6.50
N ALA A 106 22.41 11.19 -5.75
CA ALA A 106 22.62 9.75 -5.83
C ALA A 106 21.35 8.97 -5.43
N ASP A 107 20.71 9.36 -4.32
CA ASP A 107 19.49 8.72 -3.83
C ASP A 107 18.29 8.94 -4.77
N GLU A 108 18.10 10.16 -5.30
CA GLU A 108 17.03 10.46 -6.27
C GLU A 108 17.22 9.69 -7.59
N THR A 109 18.47 9.55 -8.04
CA THR A 109 18.79 8.70 -9.20
C THR A 109 18.41 7.25 -8.90
N LYS A 110 18.74 6.75 -7.71
CA LYS A 110 18.42 5.38 -7.33
C LYS A 110 16.91 5.13 -7.25
N ALA A 111 16.15 6.07 -6.69
CA ALA A 111 14.70 5.99 -6.65
C ALA A 111 14.09 5.94 -8.07
N SER A 112 14.59 6.77 -8.99
CA SER A 112 14.17 6.80 -10.39
C SER A 112 14.45 5.48 -11.11
N GLU A 113 15.61 4.86 -10.87
CA GLU A 113 15.92 3.53 -11.41
C GLU A 113 14.95 2.45 -10.91
N LEU A 114 14.65 2.45 -9.61
CA LEU A 114 13.76 1.47 -8.98
C LEU A 114 12.32 1.59 -9.48
N THR A 115 11.81 2.82 -9.63
CA THR A 115 10.47 3.07 -10.19
C THR A 115 10.39 2.70 -11.67
N ALA A 116 11.41 3.03 -12.47
CA ALA A 116 11.50 2.62 -13.88
C ALA A 116 11.51 1.08 -14.02
N LYS A 117 12.24 0.39 -13.14
CA LYS A 117 12.26 -1.08 -13.10
C LYS A 117 10.89 -1.66 -12.74
N ALA A 118 10.20 -1.11 -11.75
CA ALA A 118 8.88 -1.56 -11.34
C ALA A 118 7.82 -1.34 -12.45
N THR A 119 7.86 -0.20 -13.13
CA THR A 119 6.97 0.10 -14.27
C THR A 119 7.25 -0.80 -15.47
N ALA A 120 8.52 -1.09 -15.78
CA ALA A 120 8.89 -2.04 -16.83
C ALA A 120 8.39 -3.48 -16.56
N GLN A 121 8.32 -3.89 -15.30
CA GLN A 121 7.80 -5.22 -14.92
C GLN A 121 6.27 -5.30 -15.02
N THR A 122 5.56 -4.21 -14.74
CA THR A 122 4.09 -4.17 -14.82
C THR A 122 3.57 -4.11 -16.27
N ILE A 123 4.29 -3.45 -17.19
CA ILE A 123 3.96 -3.50 -18.63
C ILE A 123 4.27 -4.86 -19.27
N ALA A 124 5.20 -5.65 -18.71
CA ALA A 124 5.51 -7.00 -19.21
C ALA A 124 4.46 -8.05 -18.80
N THR A 125 3.65 -7.78 -17.76
CA THR A 125 2.67 -8.72 -17.20
C THR A 125 1.21 -8.39 -17.55
N THR A 126 0.95 -7.28 -18.24
CA THR A 126 -0.37 -7.00 -18.80
C THR A 126 -0.57 -7.80 -20.10
N PRO A 127 -1.61 -8.65 -20.23
CA PRO A 127 -1.94 -9.23 -21.52
C PRO A 127 -2.27 -8.08 -22.46
N LYS A 128 -1.51 -7.97 -23.56
CA LYS A 128 -1.79 -7.07 -24.69
C LYS A 128 -3.23 -7.30 -25.12
N LYS A 129 -4.17 -6.49 -24.61
CA LYS A 129 -5.54 -6.45 -25.16
C LYS A 129 -5.36 -6.01 -26.62
N PRO A 130 -5.83 -6.78 -27.62
CA PRO A 130 -5.64 -6.40 -29.00
C PRO A 130 -6.25 -5.02 -29.21
N LYS A 131 -5.42 -4.06 -29.64
CA LYS A 131 -5.89 -2.76 -30.11
C LYS A 131 -6.89 -3.04 -31.22
N LYS A 132 -8.19 -2.88 -30.95
CA LYS A 132 -9.18 -2.76 -32.02
C LYS A 132 -8.85 -1.46 -32.76
N THR A 133 -8.12 -1.59 -33.85
CA THR A 133 -7.99 -0.56 -34.87
C THR A 133 -9.36 -0.39 -35.52
N THR A 134 -10.18 0.51 -34.97
CA THR A 134 -11.36 1.00 -35.67
C THR A 134 -10.90 2.06 -36.67
N THR A 135 -10.50 1.60 -37.85
CA THR A 135 -10.37 2.47 -39.02
C THR A 135 -11.77 2.92 -39.41
N SER A 136 -11.99 4.22 -39.32
CA SER A 136 -13.20 4.91 -39.79
C SER A 136 -13.42 4.58 -41.28
N LYS A 137 -14.63 4.14 -41.63
CA LYS A 137 -15.15 4.36 -42.98
C LYS A 137 -16.65 4.64 -42.90
N ALA A 138 -16.96 5.90 -43.14
CA ALA A 138 -18.30 6.38 -43.42
C ALA A 138 -18.81 5.80 -44.74
N THR A 139 -20.04 5.29 -44.74
CA THR A 139 -20.96 5.39 -45.89
C THR A 139 -22.39 5.42 -45.36
N LYS A 140 -23.10 6.51 -45.69
CA LYS A 140 -24.55 6.66 -45.56
C LYS A 140 -25.25 5.56 -46.35
N ASN A 141 -26.39 5.05 -45.86
CA ASN A 141 -27.59 4.94 -46.69
C ASN A 141 -28.85 4.64 -45.88
N VAL A 142 -29.94 5.15 -46.44
CA VAL A 142 -31.29 5.33 -45.92
C VAL A 142 -32.16 4.14 -46.33
N ASP A 143 -33.05 3.67 -45.44
CA ASP A 143 -34.49 3.40 -45.70
C ASP A 143 -35.10 2.32 -44.78
N LYS A 144 -36.09 2.78 -43.99
CA LYS A 144 -37.47 2.30 -43.84
C LYS A 144 -37.80 0.81 -43.53
N LYS A 145 -38.77 0.72 -42.59
CA LYS A 145 -39.96 -0.17 -42.55
C LYS A 145 -39.86 -1.53 -41.83
N THR A 146 -40.48 -1.54 -40.63
CA THR A 146 -41.58 -2.44 -40.15
C THR A 146 -41.39 -3.97 -40.01
N ALA A 147 -42.15 -4.49 -39.00
CA ALA A 147 -42.47 -5.90 -38.65
C ALA A 147 -41.40 -6.59 -37.79
N ASN A 148 -41.57 -6.89 -36.49
CA ASN A 148 -42.65 -7.61 -35.79
C ASN A 148 -43.18 -8.82 -36.55
N SER A 149 -42.74 -10.03 -36.18
CA SER A 149 -43.63 -11.13 -35.74
C SER A 149 -42.94 -12.51 -35.76
N SER A 150 -43.04 -13.19 -34.62
CA SER A 150 -43.60 -14.54 -34.53
C SER A 150 -43.13 -15.57 -35.58
N TRP A 151 -41.89 -16.06 -35.43
CA TRP A 151 -41.46 -17.38 -35.93
C TRP A 151 -41.69 -18.48 -34.88
N TRP A 152 -42.94 -18.55 -34.42
CA TRP A 152 -43.46 -19.69 -33.69
C TRP A 152 -43.50 -20.93 -34.59
N SER A 153 -43.42 -22.08 -33.92
CA SER A 153 -43.77 -23.42 -34.40
C SER A 153 -42.62 -24.15 -35.10
N TRP A 154 -42.45 -25.45 -34.78
CA TRP A 154 -41.61 -26.45 -35.47
C TRP A 154 -40.25 -26.88 -34.86
N LEU A 155 -40.07 -26.86 -33.54
CA LEU A 155 -38.98 -27.62 -32.88
C LEU A 155 -39.49 -28.77 -31.97
N TRP A 156 -40.31 -29.66 -32.57
CA TRP A 156 -40.70 -31.01 -32.09
C TRP A 156 -41.71 -31.03 -30.91
N GLY A 157 -42.92 -31.62 -30.95
CA GLY A 157 -43.55 -32.61 -31.82
C GLY A 157 -43.82 -33.92 -31.04
N SER A 158 -45.10 -34.31 -30.90
CA SER A 158 -45.67 -35.68 -30.70
C SER A 158 -46.59 -35.92 -29.48
N ASP A 159 -47.90 -35.90 -29.79
CA ASP A 159 -48.93 -36.93 -29.59
C ASP A 159 -49.00 -37.85 -28.34
N ALA A 160 -50.24 -37.91 -27.82
CA ALA A 160 -50.99 -39.08 -27.34
C ALA A 160 -50.59 -39.79 -26.01
N LYS A 161 -51.38 -39.52 -24.96
CA LYS A 161 -52.36 -40.47 -24.37
C LYS A 161 -53.23 -39.81 -23.33
#